data_AF-A0A6A1QGG4-F1
#
_entry.id   AF-A0A6A1QGG4-F1
#
_cell.length_a   1.000
_cell.length_b   1.000
_cell.length_c   1.000
_cell.angle_alpha   90.00
_cell.angle_beta   90.00
_cell.angle_gamma   90.00
#
_symmetry.space_group_name_H-M   'P 1'
#
loop_
_entity.id
_entity.type
_entity.pdbx_description
1 polymer ?
#
loop_
_entity_poly.entity_id
_entity_poly.type
_entity_poly.pdbx_seq_one_letter_code
_entity_poly.pdbx_strand_id
1 'polypeptide(L)'
;MLPYGCLATGDHSGLIEVVSTSETIADIQLNSSNVAAAAAFNKDALLNWLKEYNSGDDLDRAIEEFTLSCAGYCVASYVLGIGDRHSDNIMVKKTG
;
A
#
# COMPACT_ATOMS: atom_id res chain seq x y z
N MET A 1 6.67 0.69 9.22
CA MET A 1 5.34 0.40 9.81
C MET A 1 4.58 1.71 9.94
N LEU A 2 3.27 1.72 9.65
CA LEU A 2 2.40 2.91 9.75
C LEU A 2 1.13 2.59 10.56
N PRO A 3 1.21 2.58 11.90
CA PRO A 3 0.05 2.35 12.76
C PRO A 3 -0.78 3.64 12.89
N TYR A 4 -1.62 3.92 11.90
CA TYR A 4 -2.51 5.09 11.91
C TYR A 4 -3.50 5.04 13.07
N GLY A 5 -3.90 6.22 13.57
CA GLY A 5 -4.83 6.36 14.69
C GLY A 5 -6.23 5.83 14.37
N CYS A 6 -6.80 5.07 15.31
CA CYS A 6 -8.20 4.65 15.29
C CYS A 6 -8.77 4.82 16.71
N LEU A 7 -9.81 5.65 16.86
CA LEU A 7 -10.36 6.02 18.16
C LEU A 7 -11.89 5.95 18.15
N ALA A 8 -12.47 5.13 19.03
CA ALA A 8 -13.90 5.14 19.29
C ALA A 8 -14.30 6.41 20.04
N THR A 9 -15.35 7.09 19.58
CA THR A 9 -15.86 8.33 20.19
C THR A 9 -17.28 8.20 20.75
N GLY A 10 -17.95 7.08 20.51
CA GLY A 10 -19.29 6.81 21.00
C GLY A 10 -19.84 5.47 20.51
N ASP A 11 -21.14 5.26 20.68
CA ASP A 11 -21.83 4.06 20.19
C ASP A 11 -21.77 4.02 18.65
N HIS A 12 -21.27 2.91 18.09
CA HIS A 12 -21.05 2.70 16.66
C HIS A 12 -20.39 3.90 15.93
N SER A 13 -19.54 4.68 16.61
CA SER A 13 -18.96 5.90 16.08
C SER A 13 -17.52 6.09 16.54
N GLY A 14 -16.70 6.64 15.63
CA GLY A 14 -15.27 6.84 15.87
C GLY A 14 -14.62 7.64 14.74
N LEU A 15 -13.31 7.80 14.88
CA LEU A 15 -12.46 8.51 13.94
C LEU A 15 -11.30 7.60 13.50
N ILE A 16 -10.92 7.69 12.23
CA ILE A 16 -9.77 7.01 11.65
C ILE A 16 -8.88 8.08 11.01
N GLU A 17 -7.59 8.04 11.30
CA GLU A 17 -6.60 8.93 10.71
C GLU A 17 -6.37 8.59 9.23
N VAL A 18 -6.47 9.59 8.37
CA VAL A 18 -6.16 9.44 6.94
C VAL A 18 -4.64 9.49 6.75
N VAL A 19 -4.07 8.41 6.20
CA VAL A 19 -2.69 8.43 5.70
C VAL A 19 -2.67 9.14 4.36
N SER A 20 -2.00 10.28 4.29
CA SER A 20 -1.90 11.06 3.06
C SER A 20 -1.07 10.33 2.01
N THR A 21 -1.38 10.55 0.72
CA THR A 21 -0.63 10.01 -0.44
C THR A 21 -0.49 8.49 -0.44
N SER A 22 -1.56 7.77 -0.09
CA SER A 22 -1.62 6.31 -0.18
C SER A 22 -2.81 5.85 -1.01
N GLU A 23 -2.65 4.75 -1.72
CA GLU A 23 -3.69 4.12 -2.54
C GLU A 23 -3.80 2.63 -2.17
N THR A 24 -4.96 2.04 -2.41
CA THR A 24 -5.13 0.58 -2.26
C THR A 24 -4.38 -0.14 -3.37
N ILE A 25 -3.93 -1.39 -3.12
CA ILE A 25 -3.34 -2.22 -4.18
C ILE A 25 -4.32 -2.41 -5.34
N ALA A 26 -5.63 -2.50 -5.04
CA ALA A 26 -6.68 -2.63 -6.05
C ALA A 26 -6.70 -1.42 -7.00
N ASP A 27 -6.71 -0.19 -6.46
CA ASP A 27 -6.71 1.03 -7.25
C ASP A 27 -5.45 1.16 -8.12
N ILE A 28 -4.29 0.83 -7.56
CA ILE A 28 -3.01 0.84 -8.30
C ILE A 28 -3.05 -0.13 -9.48
N GLN A 29 -3.55 -1.35 -9.26
CA GLN A 29 -3.67 -2.36 -10.32
C GLN A 29 -4.70 -1.96 -11.38
N LEU A 30 -5.83 -1.38 -10.98
CA LEU A 30 -6.85 -0.90 -11.91
C LEU A 30 -6.35 0.27 -12.76
N ASN A 31 -5.68 1.25 -12.17
CA ASN A 31 -5.19 2.44 -12.86
C ASN A 31 -4.08 2.13 -13.88
N SER A 32 -3.31 1.05 -13.66
CA SER A 32 -2.30 0.59 -14.62
C SER A 32 -2.88 0.11 -15.97
N SER A 33 -4.19 -0.19 -16.04
CA SER A 33 -4.86 -0.68 -17.25
C SER A 33 -5.13 0.39 -18.32
N ASN A 34 -5.02 1.69 -17.97
CA ASN A 34 -5.19 2.80 -18.90
C ASN A 34 -3.90 3.23 -19.62
N VAL A 35 -2.74 2.65 -19.26
CA VAL A 35 -1.48 2.87 -19.96
C VAL A 35 -1.40 1.85 -21.10
N ALA A 36 -1.32 2.34 -22.34
CA ALA A 36 -1.53 1.61 -23.60
C ALA A 36 -0.57 0.44 -23.93
N ALA A 37 0.16 -0.10 -22.95
CA ALA A 37 1.02 -1.26 -23.12
C ALA A 37 0.80 -2.28 -21.99
N ALA A 38 0.38 -3.48 -22.40
CA ALA A 38 0.48 -4.76 -21.69
C ALA A 38 -0.63 -5.14 -20.69
N ALA A 39 -1.71 -5.70 -21.26
CA ALA A 39 -2.45 -6.82 -20.66
C ALA A 39 -1.58 -8.08 -20.36
N ALA A 40 -0.24 -7.98 -20.42
CA ALA A 40 0.70 -9.07 -20.25
C ALA A 40 1.40 -9.09 -18.87
N PHE A 41 1.42 -8.01 -18.08
CA PHE A 41 2.10 -8.01 -16.76
C PHE A 41 1.46 -7.05 -15.73
N ASN A 42 0.32 -7.43 -15.13
CA ASN A 42 -0.21 -6.80 -13.91
C ASN A 42 0.82 -6.83 -12.75
N LYS A 43 1.80 -7.74 -12.81
CA LYS A 43 2.90 -7.85 -11.83
C LYS A 43 3.73 -6.58 -11.68
N ASP A 44 3.85 -5.76 -12.72
CA ASP A 44 4.71 -4.56 -12.69
C ASP A 44 3.96 -3.29 -12.25
N ALA A 45 2.63 -3.36 -12.06
CA ALA A 45 1.79 -2.20 -11.76
C ALA A 45 2.27 -1.44 -10.51
N LEU A 46 2.57 -2.17 -9.43
CA LEU A 46 3.01 -1.56 -8.17
C LEU A 46 4.38 -0.90 -8.29
N LEU A 47 5.33 -1.55 -8.97
CA LEU A 47 6.66 -0.99 -9.20
C LEU A 47 6.60 0.24 -10.12
N ASN A 48 5.76 0.20 -11.15
CA ASN A 48 5.57 1.33 -12.06
C ASN A 48 4.92 2.51 -11.34
N TRP A 49 3.90 2.26 -10.50
CA TRP A 49 3.29 3.30 -9.66
C TRP A 49 4.31 3.93 -8.69
N LEU A 50 5.19 3.16 -8.06
CA LEU A 50 6.27 3.72 -7.25
C LEU A 50 7.26 4.57 -8.08
N LYS A 51 7.57 4.15 -9.31
CA LYS A 51 8.43 4.91 -10.25
C LYS A 51 7.81 6.23 -10.71
N GLU A 52 6.49 6.35 -10.72
CA GLU A 52 5.81 7.61 -11.07
C GLU A 52 6.07 8.71 -10.03
N TYR A 53 6.32 8.34 -8.78
CA TYR A 53 6.51 9.28 -7.67
C TYR A 53 7.94 9.33 -7.13
N ASN A 54 8.79 8.39 -7.50
CA ASN A 54 10.17 8.29 -7.01
C ASN A 54 11.13 8.05 -8.18
N SER A 55 12.23 8.82 -8.23
CA SER A 55 13.23 8.76 -9.31
C SER A 55 14.66 8.73 -8.78
N GLY A 56 15.56 8.06 -9.48
CA GLY A 56 16.95 7.92 -9.05
C GLY A 56 17.05 7.26 -7.67
N ASP A 57 17.86 7.82 -6.78
CA ASP A 57 18.10 7.30 -5.44
C ASP A 57 16.82 7.21 -4.57
N ASP A 58 15.80 8.03 -4.84
CA ASP A 58 14.54 7.97 -4.10
C ASP A 58 13.73 6.71 -4.43
N LEU A 59 13.88 6.15 -5.64
CA LEU A 59 13.24 4.88 -5.99
C LEU A 59 13.83 3.72 -5.19
N ASP A 60 15.15 3.69 -5.02
CA ASP A 60 15.82 2.65 -4.23
C ASP A 60 15.39 2.74 -2.75
N ARG A 61 15.24 3.96 -2.23
CA ARG A 61 14.68 4.18 -0.89
C ARG A 61 13.24 3.71 -0.76
N ALA A 62 12.40 3.97 -1.76
CA ALA A 62 11.01 3.53 -1.74
C ALA A 62 10.89 2.00 -1.80
N ILE A 63 11.75 1.33 -2.56
CA ILE A 63 11.80 -0.14 -2.59
C ILE A 63 12.23 -0.70 -1.22
N GLU A 64 13.20 -0.06 -0.56
CA GLU A 64 13.63 -0.44 0.80
C GLU A 64 12.49 -0.22 1.83
N GLU A 65 11.82 0.93 1.80
CA GLU A 65 10.66 1.21 2.68
C GLU A 65 9.53 0.19 2.48
N PHE A 66 9.21 -0.14 1.23
CA PHE A 66 8.24 -1.19 0.89
C PHE A 66 8.68 -2.56 1.45
N THR A 67 9.96 -2.91 1.28
CA THR A 67 10.49 -4.21 1.74
C THR A 67 10.43 -4.33 3.27
N LEU A 68 10.89 -3.30 3.98
CA LEU A 68 10.88 -3.26 5.45
C LEU A 68 9.46 -3.26 6.01
N SER A 69 8.54 -2.49 5.40
CA SER A 69 7.15 -2.44 5.83
C SER A 69 6.41 -3.75 5.55
N CYS A 70 6.61 -4.34 4.37
CA CYS A 70 6.04 -5.63 3.99
C CYS A 70 6.49 -6.74 4.94
N ALA A 71 7.78 -6.81 5.28
CA ALA A 71 8.27 -7.76 6.27
C ALA A 71 7.59 -7.57 7.64
N GLY A 72 7.46 -6.32 8.10
CA GLY A 72 6.78 -5.98 9.34
C GLY A 72 5.31 -6.42 9.38
N TYR A 73 4.53 -6.11 8.33
CA TYR A 73 3.12 -6.48 8.25
C TYR A 73 2.91 -7.98 8.00
N CYS A 74 3.80 -8.66 7.27
CA CYS A 74 3.76 -10.13 7.12
C CYS A 74 3.86 -10.80 8.49
N VAL A 75 4.83 -10.40 9.31
CA VAL A 75 5.00 -10.96 10.67
C VAL A 75 3.83 -10.56 11.56
N ALA A 76 3.43 -9.29 11.56
CA ALA A 76 2.35 -8.80 12.42
C ALA A 76 1.01 -9.50 12.13
N SER A 77 0.64 -9.64 10.85
CA SER A 77 -0.60 -10.31 10.45
C SER A 77 -0.59 -11.80 10.76
N TYR A 78 0.56 -12.48 10.58
CA TYR A 78 0.71 -13.88 10.98
C TYR A 78 0.55 -14.07 12.49
N VAL A 79 1.30 -13.32 13.29
CA VAL A 79 1.31 -13.46 14.76
C VAL A 79 -0.05 -13.12 15.37
N LEU A 80 -0.73 -12.09 14.86
CA LEU A 80 -2.04 -11.66 15.35
C LEU A 80 -3.21 -12.43 14.72
N GLY A 81 -2.96 -13.29 13.73
CA GLY A 81 -4.00 -14.04 13.04
C GLY A 81 -4.96 -13.16 12.22
N ILE A 82 -4.46 -12.08 11.61
CA ILE A 82 -5.27 -11.17 10.81
C ILE A 82 -5.54 -11.80 9.44
N GLY A 83 -6.73 -12.39 9.29
CA GLY A 83 -7.23 -12.99 8.05
C GLY A 83 -7.90 -11.99 7.10
N ASP A 84 -8.56 -12.52 6.07
CA ASP A 84 -9.31 -11.74 5.06
C ASP A 84 -8.46 -10.62 4.45
N ARG A 85 -7.28 -10.96 3.92
CA ARG A 85 -6.36 -10.01 3.27
C ARG A 85 -6.55 -10.07 1.76
N HIS A 86 -6.89 -8.95 1.15
CA HIS A 86 -7.07 -8.79 -0.29
C HIS A 86 -6.68 -7.37 -0.72
N SER A 87 -6.65 -7.10 -2.02
CA SER A 87 -6.08 -5.89 -2.61
C SER A 87 -6.72 -4.57 -2.15
N ASP A 88 -7.97 -4.58 -1.69
CA ASP A 88 -8.68 -3.38 -1.24
C ASP A 88 -8.36 -2.98 0.21
N ASN A 89 -7.83 -3.91 1.02
CA ASN A 89 -7.52 -3.66 2.43
C ASN A 89 -6.01 -3.63 2.74
N ILE A 90 -5.20 -3.62 1.68
CA ILE A 90 -3.76 -3.39 1.73
C ILE A 90 -3.50 -2.09 0.95
N MET A 91 -2.78 -1.17 1.57
CA MET A 91 -2.46 0.14 0.98
C MET A 91 -0.96 0.34 0.93
N VAL A 92 -0.51 1.14 -0.04
CA VAL A 92 0.90 1.55 -0.19
C VAL A 92 0.96 3.06 -0.28
N LYS A 93 1.94 3.65 0.42
CA LYS A 93 2.20 5.08 0.37
C LYS A 93 3.16 5.39 -0.77
N LYS A 94 3.08 6.59 -1.36
CA LYS A 94 3.98 7.01 -2.44
C LYS A 94 5.47 6.94 -2.08
N THR A 95 5.81 6.90 -0.79
CA THR A 95 7.21 6.78 -0.31
C THR A 95 7.75 5.35 -0.24
N GLY A 96 6.92 4.32 -0.51
CA GLY A 96 7.29 2.91 -0.34
C GLY A 96 6.53 2.23 0.80
#